data_AF-A0A374VDS9-F1
#
_entry.id   AF-A0A374VDS9-F1
#
_cell.length_a   1.000
_cell.length_b   1.000
_cell.length_c   1.000
_cell.angle_alpha   90.00
_cell.angle_beta   90.00
_cell.angle_gamma   90.00
#
_symmetry.space_group_name_H-M   'P 1'
#
loop_
_entity.id
_entity.type
_entity.pdbx_description
1 polymer ?
#
loop_
_entity_poly.entity_id
_entity_poly.type
_entity_poly.pdbx_seq_one_letter_code
_entity_poly.pdbx_strand_id
1 'polypeptide(L)'
;MDILCTIDNNYVQQCCCMLVSFFDNNRRGKHSVHLFSEKMAPENQNIIRNLVESYQGIFYYYQVDSSEFGSCSMKNMGYYTMAIYHRLLMARLLPDNLDRVLYLDCDLVVDGSLEEFWGMLLDNYALAAVDELNSCAPDVFERLGYDAKYGYFNAGVLLVNLKYWRDNNLTNAFLEYMSSHSDKLKTHDQDVLNALLHDKCKHVSRKWNTEEAFYHYYVIKKWRKMNSKEMKKVLFNPVIIHYSWKPKPWEKSCRHPLRLKYFFYLNKITLFSTYKPSFPERMLAHYDEFYFKLLLRLGVKGHRFYKLA
;
A
#
# COMPACT_ATOMS: atom_id res chain seq x y z
N MET A 1 -10.28 -6.38 -12.99
CA MET A 1 -9.30 -6.57 -11.90
C MET A 1 -10.06 -6.56 -10.59
N ASP A 2 -9.71 -7.45 -9.68
CA ASP A 2 -10.32 -7.53 -8.35
C ASP A 2 -9.38 -6.84 -7.36
N ILE A 3 -9.84 -5.72 -6.81
CA ILE A 3 -9.11 -4.87 -5.88
C ILE A 3 -9.61 -5.14 -4.47
N LEU A 4 -8.69 -5.40 -3.53
CA LEU A 4 -9.01 -5.50 -2.11
C LEU A 4 -8.40 -4.32 -1.36
N CYS A 5 -9.18 -3.71 -0.47
CA CYS A 5 -8.68 -2.75 0.49
C CYS A 5 -9.34 -2.93 1.86
N THR A 6 -8.60 -2.54 2.91
CA THR A 6 -9.06 -2.62 4.31
C THR A 6 -9.07 -1.23 4.92
N ILE A 7 -10.22 -0.79 5.48
CA ILE A 7 -10.32 0.53 6.12
C ILE A 7 -11.26 0.51 7.33
N ASP A 8 -11.18 1.57 8.13
CA ASP A 8 -12.22 1.97 9.08
C ASP A 8 -13.03 3.17 8.55
N ASN A 9 -13.95 3.69 9.36
CA ASN A 9 -14.75 4.87 9.00
C ASN A 9 -13.92 6.16 8.80
N ASN A 10 -12.72 6.24 9.36
CA ASN A 10 -11.87 7.44 9.26
C ASN A 10 -11.10 7.49 7.94
N TYR A 11 -10.95 6.36 7.26
CA TYR A 11 -10.17 6.23 6.01
C TYR A 11 -11.02 6.26 4.73
N VAL A 12 -12.32 6.55 4.82
CA VAL A 12 -13.24 6.55 3.67
C VAL A 12 -12.80 7.53 2.59
N GLN A 13 -12.37 8.74 2.98
CA GLN A 13 -11.89 9.75 2.04
C GLN A 13 -10.66 9.26 1.26
N GLN A 14 -9.72 8.64 1.97
CA GLN A 14 -8.47 8.12 1.44
C GLN A 14 -8.73 6.95 0.50
N CYS A 15 -9.60 6.01 0.91
CA CYS A 15 -10.07 4.93 0.06
C CYS A 15 -10.69 5.44 -1.24
N CYS A 16 -11.58 6.44 -1.16
CA CYS A 16 -12.19 7.02 -2.36
C CYS A 16 -11.15 7.67 -3.28
N CYS A 17 -10.15 8.37 -2.71
CA CYS A 17 -9.05 8.95 -3.48
C CYS A 17 -8.23 7.87 -4.21
N MET A 18 -7.86 6.80 -3.50
CA MET A 18 -7.16 5.64 -4.06
C MET A 18 -7.99 5.02 -5.19
N LEU A 19 -9.27 4.75 -4.97
CA LEU A 19 -10.16 4.15 -5.98
C LEU A 19 -10.34 5.04 -7.21
N VAL A 20 -10.54 6.35 -7.05
CA VAL A 20 -10.59 7.28 -8.19
C VAL A 20 -9.30 7.24 -9.00
N SER A 21 -8.15 7.27 -8.34
CA SER A 21 -6.86 7.19 -9.02
C SER A 21 -6.69 5.87 -9.77
N PHE A 22 -7.15 4.77 -9.18
CA PHE A 22 -7.18 3.45 -9.81
C PHE A 22 -8.05 3.45 -11.08
N PHE A 23 -9.33 3.82 -10.96
CA PHE A 23 -10.27 3.77 -12.07
C PHE A 23 -9.89 4.72 -13.22
N ASP A 24 -9.39 5.91 -12.90
CA ASP A 24 -8.97 6.86 -13.92
C ASP A 24 -7.82 6.34 -14.80
N ASN A 25 -6.95 5.52 -14.21
CA ASN A 25 -5.77 4.96 -14.89
C ASN A 25 -5.97 3.51 -15.38
N ASN A 26 -7.09 2.87 -15.02
CA ASN A 26 -7.44 1.50 -15.38
C ASN A 26 -8.89 1.46 -15.87
N ARG A 27 -9.18 2.14 -16.97
CA ARG A 27 -10.54 2.27 -17.52
C ARG A 27 -11.01 1.06 -18.33
N ARG A 28 -10.13 0.11 -18.59
CA ARG A 28 -10.40 -1.04 -19.47
C ARG A 28 -10.76 -2.27 -18.66
N GLY A 29 -11.85 -2.90 -19.06
CA GLY A 29 -12.35 -4.12 -18.45
C GLY A 29 -13.31 -3.86 -17.29
N LYS A 30 -13.77 -4.95 -16.67
CA LYS A 30 -14.61 -4.89 -15.47
C LYS A 30 -13.73 -4.97 -14.23
N HIS A 31 -14.04 -4.15 -13.24
CA HIS A 31 -13.32 -4.13 -11.97
C HIS A 31 -14.27 -4.38 -10.81
N SER A 32 -13.80 -5.18 -9.85
CA SER A 32 -14.48 -5.44 -8.59
C SER A 32 -13.69 -4.80 -7.48
N VAL A 33 -14.36 -4.21 -6.51
CA VAL A 33 -13.77 -3.67 -5.29
C VAL A 33 -14.33 -4.44 -4.12
N HIS A 34 -13.44 -5.12 -3.40
CA HIS A 34 -13.71 -5.85 -2.17
C HIS A 34 -13.23 -4.98 -1.01
N LEU A 35 -14.14 -4.61 -0.11
CA LEU A 35 -13.85 -3.76 1.03
C LEU A 35 -13.99 -4.55 2.33
N PHE A 36 -12.90 -4.67 3.08
CA PHE A 36 -12.89 -5.28 4.40
C PHE A 36 -12.94 -4.21 5.48
N SER A 37 -13.86 -4.35 6.44
CA SER A 37 -13.93 -3.48 7.61
C SER A 37 -14.59 -4.21 8.78
N GLU A 38 -14.18 -3.91 10.01
CA GLU A 38 -14.81 -4.50 11.20
C GLU A 38 -16.24 -4.01 11.36
N LYS A 39 -16.43 -2.68 11.26
CA LYS A 39 -17.74 -2.05 11.29
C LYS A 39 -17.71 -0.75 10.50
N MET A 40 -18.51 -0.67 9.44
CA MET A 40 -18.64 0.53 8.63
C MET A 40 -20.05 1.08 8.69
N ALA A 41 -20.17 2.39 8.90
CA ALA A 41 -21.45 3.08 8.86
C ALA A 41 -22.10 2.92 7.47
N PRO A 42 -23.42 2.64 7.37
CA PRO A 42 -24.10 2.47 6.09
C PRO A 42 -23.89 3.64 5.13
N GLU A 43 -23.81 4.87 5.63
CA GLU A 43 -23.56 6.08 4.85
C GLU A 43 -22.17 6.03 4.18
N ASN A 44 -21.15 5.58 4.93
CA ASN A 44 -19.80 5.41 4.41
C ASN A 44 -19.71 4.28 3.38
N GLN A 45 -20.43 3.18 3.59
CA GLN A 45 -20.54 2.12 2.59
C GLN A 45 -21.17 2.64 1.29
N ASN A 46 -22.24 3.44 1.41
CA ASN A 46 -22.92 4.02 0.26
C ASN A 46 -22.05 5.03 -0.51
N ILE A 47 -21.22 5.81 0.19
CA ILE A 47 -20.24 6.71 -0.46
C ILE A 47 -19.32 5.91 -1.38
N ILE A 48 -18.74 4.82 -0.87
CA ILE A 48 -17.80 3.99 -1.64
C ILE A 48 -18.52 3.22 -2.74
N ARG A 49 -19.68 2.64 -2.45
CA ARG A 49 -20.52 1.93 -3.43
C ARG A 49 -20.85 2.83 -4.63
N ASN A 50 -21.41 4.02 -4.36
CA ASN A 50 -21.80 4.96 -5.40
C ASN A 50 -20.59 5.40 -6.25
N LEU A 51 -19.43 5.59 -5.61
CA LEU A 51 -18.18 5.89 -6.32
C LEU A 51 -17.81 4.74 -7.27
N VAL A 52 -17.74 3.51 -6.78
CA VAL A 52 -17.37 2.32 -7.57
C VAL A 52 -18.33 2.10 -8.74
N GLU A 53 -19.64 2.19 -8.47
CA GLU A 53 -20.69 2.01 -9.47
C GLU A 53 -20.69 3.13 -10.52
N SER A 54 -20.31 4.36 -10.16
CA SER A 54 -20.15 5.46 -11.14
C SER A 54 -19.06 5.19 -12.19
N TYR A 55 -18.08 4.33 -11.86
CA TYR A 55 -17.07 3.83 -12.79
C TYR A 55 -17.44 2.47 -13.41
N GLN A 56 -18.70 2.04 -13.29
CA GLN A 56 -19.18 0.72 -13.76
C GLN A 56 -18.46 -0.46 -13.08
N GLY A 57 -17.87 -0.24 -11.90
CA GLY A 57 -17.29 -1.28 -11.07
C GLY A 57 -18.35 -1.99 -10.23
N ILE A 58 -17.97 -3.13 -9.65
CA ILE A 58 -18.82 -3.91 -8.74
C ILE A 58 -18.28 -3.77 -7.32
N PHE A 59 -19.14 -3.45 -6.36
CA PHE A 59 -18.73 -3.24 -4.97
C PHE A 59 -19.22 -4.36 -4.05
N TYR A 60 -18.28 -4.96 -3.33
CA TYR A 60 -18.52 -5.98 -2.32
C TYR A 60 -18.02 -5.49 -0.95
N TYR A 61 -18.87 -5.57 0.06
CA TYR A 61 -18.52 -5.25 1.43
C TYR A 61 -18.47 -6.53 2.27
N TYR A 62 -17.39 -6.67 3.04
CA TYR A 62 -17.19 -7.79 3.96
C TYR A 62 -16.99 -7.21 5.36
N GLN A 63 -17.93 -7.54 6.24
CA GLN A 63 -17.76 -7.25 7.65
C GLN A 63 -16.82 -8.29 8.26
N VAL A 64 -15.69 -7.86 8.80
CA VAL A 64 -14.69 -8.74 9.40
C VAL A 64 -14.95 -8.80 10.90
N ASP A 65 -15.38 -9.97 11.39
CA ASP A 65 -15.63 -10.16 12.82
C ASP A 65 -14.31 -10.42 13.56
N SER A 66 -14.16 -9.85 14.76
CA SER A 66 -13.02 -10.10 15.65
C SER A 66 -12.79 -11.59 15.94
N SER A 67 -13.85 -12.41 15.91
CA SER A 67 -13.80 -13.86 16.09
C SER A 67 -13.00 -14.59 15.01
N GLU A 68 -12.79 -13.98 13.82
CA GLU A 68 -11.92 -14.52 12.76
C GLU A 68 -10.47 -14.69 13.21
N PHE A 69 -10.06 -13.94 14.23
CA PHE A 69 -8.71 -14.00 14.82
C PHE A 69 -8.62 -14.98 16.00
N GLY A 70 -9.74 -15.58 16.41
CA GLY A 70 -9.78 -16.64 17.42
C GLY A 70 -9.08 -16.27 18.73
N SER A 71 -8.14 -17.12 19.17
CA SER A 71 -7.38 -16.97 20.41
C SER A 71 -6.14 -16.08 20.30
N CYS A 72 -5.84 -15.49 19.13
CA CYS A 72 -4.78 -14.47 19.02
C CYS A 72 -5.11 -13.35 20.01
N SER A 73 -4.44 -13.33 21.16
CA SER A 73 -4.86 -12.48 22.26
C SER A 73 -4.68 -11.01 21.89
N MET A 74 -5.81 -10.32 21.72
CA MET A 74 -5.94 -8.87 21.50
C MET A 74 -5.17 -8.02 22.53
N LYS A 75 -4.80 -8.60 23.68
CA LYS A 75 -4.10 -7.92 24.78
C LYS A 75 -2.65 -7.54 24.45
N ASN A 76 -1.99 -8.21 23.50
CA ASN A 76 -0.57 -7.99 23.22
C ASN A 76 -0.30 -7.12 21.97
N MET A 77 -1.34 -6.74 21.20
CA MET A 77 -1.16 -6.11 19.88
C MET A 77 -1.26 -4.58 19.85
N GLY A 78 -1.43 -3.93 21.01
CA GLY A 78 -1.49 -2.46 21.13
C GLY A 78 -2.73 -1.83 20.48
N TYR A 79 -2.86 -0.51 20.57
CA TYR A 79 -4.00 0.29 20.07
C TYR A 79 -4.17 0.30 18.54
N TYR A 80 -3.37 -0.46 17.80
CA TYR A 80 -3.48 -0.55 16.35
C TYR A 80 -4.79 -1.26 16.00
N THR A 81 -5.61 -0.60 15.18
CA THR A 81 -6.91 -1.12 14.78
C THR A 81 -6.72 -2.47 14.08
N MET A 82 -7.47 -3.50 14.51
CA MET A 82 -7.47 -4.85 13.93
C MET A 82 -7.57 -4.85 12.39
N ALA A 83 -8.13 -3.78 11.84
CA ALA A 83 -8.14 -3.44 10.41
C ALA A 83 -6.82 -3.72 9.68
N ILE A 84 -5.67 -3.48 10.32
CA ILE A 84 -4.34 -3.71 9.73
C ILE A 84 -4.14 -5.19 9.37
N TYR A 85 -4.60 -6.11 10.23
CA TYR A 85 -4.47 -7.56 10.03
C TYR A 85 -5.56 -8.17 9.16
N HIS A 86 -6.63 -7.44 8.82
CA HIS A 86 -7.74 -7.99 8.02
C HIS A 86 -7.28 -8.54 6.67
N ARG A 87 -6.20 -8.00 6.09
CA ARG A 87 -5.65 -8.49 4.82
C ARG A 87 -5.20 -9.96 4.90
N LEU A 88 -4.78 -10.44 6.07
CA LEU A 88 -4.35 -11.84 6.26
C LEU A 88 -5.51 -12.83 6.10
N LEU A 89 -6.75 -12.35 6.20
CA LEU A 89 -7.97 -13.15 6.05
C LEU A 89 -8.47 -13.23 4.59
N MET A 90 -7.80 -12.58 3.63
CA MET A 90 -8.34 -12.43 2.27
C MET A 90 -8.65 -13.76 1.56
N ALA A 91 -7.83 -14.79 1.75
CA ALA A 91 -8.07 -16.10 1.15
C ALA A 91 -9.28 -16.84 1.74
N ARG A 92 -9.60 -16.57 3.01
CA ARG A 92 -10.76 -17.13 3.72
C ARG A 92 -12.06 -16.39 3.38
N LEU A 93 -12.01 -15.06 3.29
CA LEU A 93 -13.20 -14.22 3.16
C LEU A 93 -13.60 -13.94 1.70
N LEU A 94 -12.65 -13.95 0.77
CA LEU A 94 -12.96 -13.75 -0.65
C LEU A 94 -13.53 -15.02 -1.29
N PRO A 95 -14.44 -14.91 -2.27
CA PRO A 95 -15.07 -16.04 -2.94
C PRO A 95 -14.06 -17.07 -3.48
N ASP A 96 -14.39 -18.36 -3.35
CA ASP A 96 -13.51 -19.48 -3.74
C ASP A 96 -13.13 -19.49 -5.22
N ASN A 97 -13.98 -18.92 -6.09
CA ASN A 97 -13.73 -18.81 -7.52
C ASN A 97 -12.76 -17.68 -7.89
N LEU A 98 -12.29 -16.88 -6.93
CA LEU A 98 -11.32 -15.83 -7.15
C LEU A 98 -9.91 -16.32 -6.83
N ASP A 99 -9.11 -16.61 -7.85
CA ASP A 99 -7.74 -17.14 -7.69
C ASP A 99 -6.67 -16.05 -7.45
N ARG A 100 -7.03 -14.78 -7.67
CA ARG A 100 -6.09 -13.65 -7.61
C ARG A 100 -6.79 -12.38 -7.13
N VAL A 101 -6.07 -11.58 -6.35
CA VAL A 101 -6.52 -10.24 -5.96
C VAL A 101 -5.34 -9.27 -5.91
N LEU A 102 -5.60 -8.00 -6.17
CA LEU A 102 -4.64 -6.92 -5.96
C LEU A 102 -5.03 -6.16 -4.71
N TYR A 103 -4.27 -6.37 -3.64
CA TYR A 103 -4.42 -5.64 -2.39
C TYR A 103 -3.75 -4.27 -2.51
N LEU A 104 -4.46 -3.21 -2.09
CA LEU A 104 -3.98 -1.84 -2.03
C LEU A 104 -4.30 -1.22 -0.67
N ASP A 105 -3.29 -0.69 0.00
CA ASP A 105 -3.49 0.25 1.11
C ASP A 105 -4.21 1.52 0.57
N CYS A 106 -4.86 2.27 1.47
CA CYS A 106 -5.69 3.42 1.07
C CYS A 106 -4.94 4.76 1.10
N ASP A 107 -3.70 4.78 1.57
CA ASP A 107 -2.80 5.94 1.60
C ASP A 107 -1.83 5.94 0.40
N LEU A 108 -2.33 5.55 -0.77
CA LEU A 108 -1.60 5.58 -2.03
C LEU A 108 -2.41 6.23 -3.16
N VAL A 109 -1.72 6.56 -4.24
CA VAL A 109 -2.28 7.02 -5.50
C VAL A 109 -1.77 6.13 -6.64
N VAL A 110 -2.69 5.60 -7.43
CA VAL A 110 -2.40 4.91 -8.69
C VAL A 110 -2.34 5.98 -9.80
N ASP A 111 -1.14 6.26 -10.29
CA ASP A 111 -0.85 7.29 -11.29
C ASP A 111 -0.44 6.70 -12.65
N GLY A 112 -0.82 5.45 -12.91
CA GLY A 112 -0.62 4.76 -14.18
C GLY A 112 -1.35 3.42 -14.26
N SER A 113 -1.31 2.80 -15.44
CA SER A 113 -1.99 1.51 -15.67
C SER A 113 -1.34 0.37 -14.89
N LEU A 114 -2.18 -0.46 -14.28
CA LEU A 114 -1.82 -1.67 -13.55
C LEU A 114 -2.03 -2.94 -14.40
N GLU A 115 -2.37 -2.84 -15.69
CA GLU A 115 -2.61 -3.99 -16.55
C GLU A 115 -1.40 -4.94 -16.60
N GLU A 116 -0.18 -4.40 -16.73
CA GLU A 116 1.05 -5.18 -16.73
C GLU A 116 1.27 -5.88 -15.38
N PHE A 117 0.99 -5.19 -14.26
CA PHE A 117 1.17 -5.79 -12.94
C PHE A 117 0.13 -6.87 -12.69
N TRP A 118 -1.15 -6.55 -12.93
CA TRP A 118 -2.27 -7.48 -12.82
C TRP A 118 -2.10 -8.70 -13.72
N GLY A 119 -1.53 -8.56 -14.91
CA GLY A 119 -1.31 -9.66 -15.86
C GLY A 119 -0.09 -10.54 -15.54
N MET A 120 0.71 -10.19 -14.54
CA MET A 120 1.92 -10.95 -14.20
C MET A 120 1.59 -12.39 -13.77
N LEU A 121 2.37 -13.35 -14.26
CA LEU A 121 2.29 -14.73 -13.78
C LEU A 121 2.97 -14.84 -12.41
N LEU A 122 2.26 -15.42 -11.45
CA LEU A 122 2.75 -15.69 -10.10
C LEU A 122 3.28 -17.12 -9.95
N ASP A 123 2.89 -18.06 -10.82
CA ASP A 123 3.36 -19.45 -10.79
C ASP A 123 3.33 -20.05 -9.36
N ASN A 124 4.50 -20.46 -8.84
CA ASN A 124 4.66 -21.04 -7.50
C ASN A 124 4.87 -20.00 -6.39
N TYR A 125 4.76 -18.70 -6.68
CA TYR A 125 4.84 -17.64 -5.69
C TYR A 125 3.48 -17.39 -5.03
N ALA A 126 3.51 -17.12 -3.73
CA ALA A 126 2.33 -16.78 -2.94
C ALA A 126 1.84 -15.35 -3.25
N LEU A 127 2.76 -14.46 -3.61
CA LEU A 127 2.45 -13.08 -3.97
C LEU A 127 3.60 -12.44 -4.77
N ALA A 128 3.33 -11.27 -5.35
CA ALA A 128 4.34 -10.34 -5.83
C ALA A 128 4.23 -8.99 -5.10
N ALA A 129 5.37 -8.47 -4.66
CA ALA A 129 5.47 -7.22 -3.90
C ALA A 129 6.81 -6.52 -4.14
N VAL A 130 6.92 -5.27 -3.69
CA VAL A 130 8.15 -4.48 -3.78
C VAL A 130 8.94 -4.63 -2.49
N ASP A 131 10.24 -4.95 -2.62
CA ASP A 131 11.23 -4.94 -1.54
C ASP A 131 11.43 -3.51 -1.00
N GLU A 132 11.41 -3.34 0.34
CA GLU A 132 11.69 -2.08 1.04
C GLU A 132 13.20 -1.73 1.05
N LEU A 133 14.06 -2.68 0.68
CA LEU A 133 15.48 -2.50 0.31
C LEU A 133 16.29 -1.72 1.33
N ASN A 134 16.34 -2.25 2.55
CA ASN A 134 17.07 -1.68 3.69
C ASN A 134 16.43 -0.39 4.25
N SER A 135 15.18 -0.08 3.90
CA SER A 135 14.34 0.85 4.67
C SER A 135 13.71 0.16 5.89
N CYS A 136 13.81 -1.17 5.95
CA CYS A 136 13.37 -1.98 7.07
C CYS A 136 14.28 -1.82 8.29
N ALA A 137 13.76 -2.19 9.47
CA ALA A 137 14.52 -2.16 10.71
C ALA A 137 15.79 -3.04 10.60
N PRO A 138 16.94 -2.63 11.15
CA PRO A 138 18.20 -3.38 11.03
C PRO A 138 18.14 -4.82 11.55
N ASP A 139 17.27 -5.07 12.53
CA ASP A 139 17.09 -6.36 13.19
C ASP A 139 16.05 -7.27 12.53
N VAL A 140 15.41 -6.84 11.43
CA VAL A 140 14.22 -7.53 10.87
C VAL A 140 14.46 -9.01 10.56
N PHE A 141 15.60 -9.35 9.96
CA PHE A 141 15.92 -10.71 9.55
C PHE A 141 16.23 -11.63 10.74
N GLU A 142 16.99 -11.13 11.71
CA GLU A 142 17.28 -11.84 12.95
C GLU A 142 16.00 -12.05 13.77
N ARG A 143 15.21 -10.98 13.92
CA ARG A 143 13.95 -10.98 14.67
C ARG A 143 12.92 -11.94 14.07
N LEU A 144 12.74 -11.92 12.75
CA LEU A 144 11.77 -12.77 12.06
C LEU A 144 12.31 -14.18 11.75
N GLY A 145 13.62 -14.39 11.88
CA GLY A 145 14.25 -15.71 11.80
C GLY A 145 14.47 -16.21 10.37
N TYR A 146 14.81 -15.34 9.42
CA TYR A 146 15.13 -15.75 8.05
C TYR A 146 16.31 -14.96 7.44
N ASP A 147 16.91 -15.51 6.37
CA ASP A 147 18.12 -14.96 5.74
C ASP A 147 17.83 -13.67 4.96
N ALA A 148 18.68 -12.65 5.14
CA ALA A 148 18.56 -11.36 4.46
C ALA A 148 18.57 -11.45 2.92
N LYS A 149 19.06 -12.55 2.33
CA LYS A 149 19.03 -12.77 0.88
C LYS A 149 17.61 -12.78 0.29
N TYR A 150 16.60 -13.08 1.10
CA TYR A 150 15.21 -13.11 0.66
C TYR A 150 14.56 -11.71 0.61
N GLY A 151 15.21 -10.70 1.18
CA GLY A 151 14.69 -9.33 1.22
C GLY A 151 13.51 -9.17 2.19
N TYR A 152 12.95 -7.96 2.23
CA TYR A 152 11.81 -7.64 3.08
C TYR A 152 10.86 -6.73 2.32
N PHE A 153 9.67 -7.21 1.99
CA PHE A 153 8.72 -6.50 1.12
C PHE A 153 7.71 -5.67 1.91
N ASN A 154 7.29 -4.56 1.30
CA ASN A 154 6.22 -3.71 1.81
C ASN A 154 4.86 -4.38 1.58
N ALA A 155 3.97 -4.36 2.58
CA ALA A 155 2.67 -5.02 2.52
C ALA A 155 1.56 -4.17 1.89
N GLY A 156 1.80 -2.90 1.56
CA GLY A 156 0.75 -1.99 1.10
C GLY A 156 0.32 -2.15 -0.35
N VAL A 157 1.09 -2.87 -1.16
CA VAL A 157 0.70 -3.27 -2.52
C VAL A 157 1.11 -4.71 -2.75
N LEU A 158 0.12 -5.61 -2.85
CA LEU A 158 0.35 -7.05 -3.02
C LEU A 158 -0.49 -7.57 -4.18
N LEU A 159 0.15 -8.18 -5.18
CA LEU A 159 -0.55 -9.03 -6.13
C LEU A 159 -0.55 -10.45 -5.56
N VAL A 160 -1.70 -10.92 -5.11
CA VAL A 160 -1.81 -12.13 -4.29
C VAL A 160 -2.33 -13.32 -5.11
N ASN A 161 -1.69 -14.47 -4.93
CA ASN A 161 -2.13 -15.76 -5.44
C ASN A 161 -3.07 -16.40 -4.40
N LEU A 162 -4.37 -16.07 -4.47
CA LEU A 162 -5.36 -16.60 -3.51
C LEU A 162 -5.48 -18.11 -3.59
N LYS A 163 -5.34 -18.69 -4.79
CA LYS A 163 -5.29 -20.13 -4.94
C LYS A 163 -4.16 -20.75 -4.12
N TYR A 164 -2.94 -20.24 -4.23
CA TYR A 164 -1.82 -20.70 -3.42
C TYR A 164 -2.11 -20.55 -1.92
N TRP A 165 -2.70 -19.43 -1.51
CA TRP A 165 -3.02 -19.18 -0.10
C TRP A 165 -4.02 -20.19 0.44
N ARG A 166 -5.04 -20.57 -0.34
CA ARG A 166 -6.02 -21.59 0.03
C ARG A 166 -5.41 -22.99 0.04
N ASP A 167 -4.71 -23.36 -1.03
CA ASP A 167 -4.08 -24.69 -1.19
C ASP A 167 -3.06 -25.00 -0.07
N ASN A 168 -2.41 -23.96 0.48
CA ASN A 168 -1.42 -24.08 1.55
C ASN A 168 -1.94 -23.65 2.93
N ASN A 169 -3.25 -23.41 3.07
CA ASN A 169 -3.89 -23.00 4.33
C ASN A 169 -3.22 -21.80 5.03
N LEU A 170 -2.77 -20.81 4.25
CA LEU A 170 -1.93 -19.72 4.75
C LEU A 170 -2.63 -18.83 5.77
N THR A 171 -3.96 -18.63 5.66
CA THR A 171 -4.70 -17.86 6.65
C THR A 171 -4.56 -18.44 8.05
N ASN A 172 -4.61 -19.77 8.21
CA ASN A 172 -4.42 -20.39 9.52
C ASN A 172 -2.96 -20.26 9.98
N ALA A 173 -1.99 -20.44 9.08
CA ALA A 173 -0.58 -20.27 9.41
C ALA A 173 -0.25 -18.83 9.88
N PHE A 174 -0.87 -17.81 9.26
CA PHE A 174 -0.72 -16.42 9.70
C PHE A 174 -1.24 -16.20 11.12
N LEU A 175 -2.44 -16.70 11.42
CA LEU A 175 -3.05 -16.59 12.74
C LEU A 175 -2.21 -17.34 13.80
N GLU A 176 -1.74 -18.54 13.49
CA GLU A 176 -0.87 -19.30 14.39
C GLU A 176 0.45 -18.56 14.67
N TYR A 177 1.09 -18.01 13.63
CA TYR A 177 2.31 -17.22 13.78
C TYR A 177 2.08 -15.98 14.63
N MET A 178 1.00 -15.24 14.37
CA MET A 178 0.59 -14.09 15.17
C MET A 178 0.37 -14.44 16.64
N SER A 179 -0.26 -15.58 16.94
CA SER A 179 -0.52 -16.01 18.31
C SER A 179 0.75 -16.42 19.06
N SER A 180 1.74 -16.96 18.35
CA SER A 180 2.97 -17.52 18.94
C SER A 180 4.15 -16.54 18.96
N HIS A 181 4.10 -15.47 18.17
CA HIS A 181 5.22 -14.54 17.96
C HIS A 181 4.82 -13.06 18.07
N SER A 182 3.72 -12.75 18.77
CA SER A 182 3.21 -11.37 18.87
C SER A 182 4.23 -10.36 19.39
N ASP A 183 5.13 -10.79 20.28
CA ASP A 183 6.22 -9.99 20.85
C ASP A 183 7.28 -9.60 19.83
N LYS A 184 7.40 -10.36 18.73
CA LYS A 184 8.32 -10.09 17.65
C LYS A 184 7.76 -9.12 16.63
N LEU A 185 6.45 -8.91 16.53
CA LEU A 185 5.83 -8.13 15.46
C LEU A 185 5.95 -6.62 15.72
N LYS A 186 6.86 -5.95 15.00
CA LYS A 186 7.06 -4.50 15.04
C LYS A 186 6.28 -3.76 13.95
N THR A 187 6.05 -4.40 12.80
CA THR A 187 5.30 -3.84 11.67
C THR A 187 4.01 -4.62 11.38
N HIS A 188 3.51 -5.35 12.38
CA HIS A 188 2.23 -6.04 12.35
C HIS A 188 2.13 -7.10 11.25
N ASP A 189 1.14 -7.00 10.38
CA ASP A 189 0.83 -7.95 9.31
C ASP A 189 1.97 -8.10 8.30
N GLN A 190 2.72 -7.03 8.04
CA GLN A 190 3.86 -7.06 7.12
C GLN A 190 4.96 -8.01 7.63
N ASP A 191 5.24 -8.00 8.93
CA ASP A 191 6.18 -8.93 9.56
C ASP A 191 5.69 -10.38 9.43
N VAL A 192 4.38 -10.62 9.61
CA VAL A 192 3.77 -11.97 9.47
C VAL A 192 3.93 -12.48 8.04
N LEU A 193 3.60 -11.64 7.05
CA LEU A 193 3.74 -11.97 5.63
C LEU A 193 5.20 -12.25 5.25
N ASN A 194 6.14 -11.42 5.70
CA ASN A 194 7.56 -11.63 5.41
C ASN A 194 8.11 -12.87 6.11
N ALA A 195 7.78 -13.09 7.39
CA ALA A 195 8.27 -14.26 8.12
C ALA A 195 7.86 -15.57 7.43
N LEU A 196 6.61 -15.67 6.95
CA LEU A 196 6.07 -16.89 6.37
C LEU A 196 6.23 -17.01 4.85
N LEU A 197 6.39 -15.90 4.12
CA LEU A 197 6.41 -15.89 2.65
C LEU A 197 7.69 -15.29 2.04
N HIS A 198 8.75 -15.07 2.81
CA HIS A 198 10.01 -14.49 2.31
C HIS A 198 10.56 -15.22 1.07
N ASP A 199 10.49 -16.55 1.02
CA ASP A 199 10.96 -17.37 -0.11
C ASP A 199 9.88 -17.61 -1.18
N LYS A 200 8.64 -17.17 -0.92
CA LYS A 200 7.48 -17.25 -1.82
C LYS A 200 6.99 -15.89 -2.32
N CYS A 201 7.78 -14.84 -2.12
CA CYS A 201 7.54 -13.51 -2.68
C CYS A 201 8.30 -13.31 -4.00
N LYS A 202 7.57 -12.93 -5.05
CA LYS A 202 8.16 -12.44 -6.30
C LYS A 202 8.43 -10.95 -6.18
N HIS A 203 9.70 -10.57 -6.00
CA HIS A 203 10.10 -9.16 -5.95
C HIS A 203 9.93 -8.48 -7.30
N VAL A 204 9.19 -7.36 -7.34
CA VAL A 204 8.87 -6.63 -8.57
C VAL A 204 9.45 -5.21 -8.61
N SER A 205 9.37 -4.59 -9.79
CA SER A 205 9.80 -3.21 -9.99
C SER A 205 9.10 -2.25 -9.04
N ARG A 206 9.88 -1.32 -8.48
CA ARG A 206 9.44 -0.31 -7.50
C ARG A 206 8.41 0.67 -8.05
N LYS A 207 8.22 0.73 -9.37
CA LYS A 207 7.13 1.50 -9.98
C LYS A 207 5.75 1.09 -9.44
N TRP A 208 5.60 -0.17 -9.01
CA TRP A 208 4.36 -0.73 -8.48
C TRP A 208 4.10 -0.42 -7.01
N ASN A 209 5.10 0.10 -6.28
CA ASN A 209 4.93 0.58 -4.90
C ASN A 209 6.10 1.54 -4.63
N THR A 210 5.96 2.80 -5.07
CA THR A 210 7.00 3.80 -4.86
C THR A 210 6.76 4.47 -3.52
N GLU A 211 7.39 3.90 -2.50
CA GLU A 211 7.25 4.32 -1.11
C GLU A 211 7.85 5.70 -0.84
N GLU A 212 7.30 6.34 0.19
CA GLU A 212 7.75 7.61 0.76
C GLU A 212 9.27 7.61 1.03
N ALA A 213 9.80 6.52 1.61
CA ALA A 213 11.22 6.34 1.91
C ALA A 213 12.14 6.47 0.68
N PHE A 214 11.66 6.13 -0.52
CA PHE A 214 12.47 6.19 -1.73
C PHE A 214 12.80 7.63 -2.15
N TYR A 215 12.06 8.61 -1.64
CA TYR A 215 12.31 10.04 -1.86
C TYR A 215 13.32 10.61 -0.86
N HIS A 216 13.76 9.82 0.14
CA HIS A 216 14.70 10.26 1.15
C HIS A 216 16.12 10.40 0.61
N TYR A 217 16.80 11.46 1.04
CA TYR A 217 18.15 11.77 0.54
C TYR A 217 19.14 10.62 0.77
N TYR A 218 19.10 9.95 1.93
CA TYR A 218 20.02 8.84 2.22
C TYR A 218 19.77 7.64 1.30
N VAL A 219 18.50 7.31 1.01
CA VAL A 219 18.10 6.26 0.06
C VAL A 219 18.57 6.62 -1.34
N ILE A 220 18.23 7.82 -1.84
CA ILE A 220 18.66 8.31 -3.17
C ILE A 220 20.19 8.31 -3.30
N LYS A 221 20.92 8.72 -2.26
CA LYS A 221 22.40 8.72 -2.24
C LYS A 221 22.95 7.30 -2.40
N LYS A 222 22.33 6.29 -1.79
CA LYS A 222 22.70 4.86 -1.95
C LYS A 222 22.46 4.39 -3.39
N TRP A 223 21.28 4.65 -3.96
CA TRP A 223 20.93 4.24 -5.33
C TRP A 223 21.79 4.89 -6.42
N ARG A 224 22.20 6.15 -6.21
CA ARG A 224 23.12 6.82 -7.13
C ARG A 224 24.49 6.15 -7.17
N LYS A 225 25.01 5.67 -6.03
CA LYS A 225 26.26 4.88 -6.01
C LYS A 225 26.13 3.58 -6.79
N MET A 226 24.92 3.01 -6.86
CA MET A 226 24.61 1.80 -7.61
C MET A 226 24.27 2.06 -9.09
N ASN A 227 24.35 3.30 -9.58
CA ASN A 227 24.02 3.70 -10.95
C ASN A 227 22.62 3.24 -11.45
N SER A 228 21.63 3.19 -10.55
CA SER A 228 20.28 2.73 -10.92
C SER A 228 19.54 3.77 -11.78
N LYS A 229 19.62 3.62 -13.11
CA LYS A 229 18.80 4.40 -14.08
C LYS A 229 17.31 4.16 -13.89
N GLU A 230 16.94 2.97 -13.42
CA GLU A 230 15.55 2.57 -13.12
C GLU A 230 14.97 3.45 -12.01
N MET A 231 15.68 3.62 -10.89
CA MET A 231 15.18 4.43 -9.77
C MET A 231 14.93 5.88 -10.13
N LYS A 232 15.77 6.46 -10.98
CA LYS A 232 15.51 7.82 -11.48
C LYS A 232 14.18 7.86 -12.24
N LYS A 233 13.90 6.90 -13.13
CA LYS A 233 12.63 6.85 -13.87
C LYS A 233 11.43 6.69 -12.93
N VAL A 234 11.54 5.77 -11.97
CA VAL A 234 10.49 5.50 -10.97
C VAL A 234 10.16 6.76 -10.15
N LEU A 235 11.16 7.46 -9.63
CA LEU A 235 10.94 8.67 -8.82
C LEU A 235 10.41 9.87 -9.64
N PHE A 236 10.62 9.89 -10.96
CA PHE A 236 10.05 10.93 -11.83
C PHE A 236 8.59 10.64 -12.17
N ASN A 237 8.28 9.38 -12.50
CA ASN A 237 7.00 8.94 -13.02
C ASN A 237 6.64 7.58 -12.37
N PRO A 238 6.26 7.57 -11.08
CA PRO A 238 5.82 6.36 -10.40
C PRO A 238 4.46 5.90 -10.96
N VAL A 239 4.20 4.59 -10.95
CA VAL A 239 2.87 4.07 -11.30
C VAL A 239 1.98 3.99 -10.07
N ILE A 240 2.52 3.61 -8.92
CA ILE A 240 1.87 3.74 -7.61
C ILE A 240 2.77 4.58 -6.70
N ILE A 241 2.20 5.66 -6.15
CA ILE A 241 2.82 6.51 -5.13
C ILE A 241 2.24 6.08 -3.79
N HIS A 242 3.05 5.54 -2.90
CA HIS A 242 2.59 5.08 -1.60
C HIS A 242 3.10 5.99 -0.49
N TYR A 243 2.18 6.69 0.17
CA TYR A 243 2.49 7.59 1.28
C TYR A 243 2.56 6.80 2.59
N SER A 244 3.35 5.71 2.61
CA SER A 244 3.36 4.66 3.64
C SER A 244 3.65 5.17 5.06
N TRP A 245 4.41 6.27 5.20
CA TRP A 245 4.74 6.87 6.48
C TRP A 245 4.15 8.27 6.68
N LYS A 246 4.17 8.74 7.94
CA LYS A 246 3.81 10.12 8.27
C LYS A 246 4.96 11.07 7.94
N PRO A 247 4.67 12.35 7.62
CA PRO A 247 3.34 12.96 7.47
C PRO A 247 2.63 12.57 6.16
N LYS A 248 1.33 12.25 6.25
CA LYS A 248 0.47 11.87 5.11
C LYS A 248 0.14 13.08 4.21
N PRO A 249 -0.21 12.90 2.92
CA PRO A 249 -0.39 14.02 1.99
C PRO A 249 -1.54 14.98 2.36
N TRP A 250 -2.51 14.55 3.17
CA TRP A 250 -3.56 15.42 3.71
C TRP A 250 -3.11 16.22 4.95
N GLU A 251 -1.95 15.93 5.54
CA GLU A 251 -1.41 16.65 6.69
C GLU A 251 -0.61 17.88 6.24
N LYS A 252 -0.80 19.02 6.92
CA LYS A 252 -0.13 20.30 6.57
C LYS A 252 1.39 20.19 6.52
N SER A 253 1.98 19.41 7.43
CA SER A 253 3.41 19.14 7.55
C SER A 253 4.00 18.29 6.42
N CYS A 254 3.18 17.71 5.54
CA CYS A 254 3.67 16.85 4.47
C CYS A 254 4.45 17.64 3.41
N ARG A 255 5.71 17.23 3.23
CA ARG A 255 6.67 17.76 2.26
C ARG A 255 7.01 16.77 1.14
N HIS A 256 6.21 15.71 1.00
CA HIS A 256 6.42 14.74 -0.07
C HIS A 256 6.32 15.45 -1.44
N PRO A 257 7.30 15.30 -2.35
CA PRO A 257 7.35 16.08 -3.59
C PRO A 257 6.16 15.81 -4.50
N LEU A 258 5.53 14.64 -4.41
CA LEU A 258 4.33 14.29 -5.18
C LEU A 258 3.03 14.41 -4.38
N ARG A 259 3.00 15.19 -3.29
CA ARG A 259 1.81 15.38 -2.44
C ARG A 259 0.58 15.88 -3.23
N LEU A 260 0.78 16.72 -4.24
CA LEU A 260 -0.33 17.27 -5.02
C LEU A 260 -1.08 16.23 -5.86
N LYS A 261 -0.49 15.05 -6.09
CA LYS A 261 -1.17 13.94 -6.78
C LYS A 261 -2.38 13.45 -5.99
N TYR A 262 -2.28 13.33 -4.66
CA TYR A 262 -3.42 13.03 -3.80
C TYR A 262 -4.56 14.04 -4.00
N PHE A 263 -4.26 15.34 -3.92
CA PHE A 263 -5.30 16.37 -4.09
C PHE A 263 -5.84 16.46 -5.51
N PHE A 264 -5.05 16.12 -6.52
CA PHE A 264 -5.52 16.06 -7.91
C PHE A 264 -6.67 15.05 -8.05
N TYR A 265 -6.51 13.82 -7.55
CA TYR A 265 -7.56 12.80 -7.62
C TYR A 265 -8.70 13.08 -6.63
N LEU A 266 -8.40 13.54 -5.40
CA LEU A 266 -9.42 13.89 -4.42
C LEU A 266 -10.40 14.96 -4.94
N ASN A 267 -9.88 15.95 -5.67
CA ASN A 267 -10.69 17.03 -6.25
C ASN A 267 -11.71 16.57 -7.30
N LYS A 268 -11.58 15.35 -7.83
CA LYS A 268 -12.55 14.77 -8.77
C LYS A 268 -13.78 14.20 -8.06
N ILE A 269 -13.74 14.08 -6.73
CA ILE A 269 -14.84 13.58 -5.91
C ILE A 269 -15.60 14.79 -5.37
N THR A 270 -16.81 15.04 -5.87
CA THR A 270 -17.62 16.21 -5.48
C THR A 270 -17.76 16.33 -3.96
N LEU A 271 -18.01 15.21 -3.27
CA LEU A 271 -18.16 15.15 -1.81
C LEU A 271 -16.94 15.68 -1.05
N PHE A 272 -15.72 15.44 -1.58
CA PHE A 272 -14.47 15.83 -0.92
C PHE A 272 -13.80 17.03 -1.61
N SER A 273 -14.47 17.65 -2.58
CA SER A 273 -13.91 18.73 -3.39
C SER A 273 -13.59 20.00 -2.58
N THR A 274 -14.10 20.15 -1.36
CA THR A 274 -13.75 21.26 -0.47
C THR A 274 -12.43 21.04 0.28
N TYR A 275 -11.94 19.80 0.36
CA TYR A 275 -10.68 19.45 1.02
C TYR A 275 -9.49 19.75 0.12
N LYS A 276 -9.11 21.04 0.04
CA LYS A 276 -7.97 21.50 -0.75
C LYS A 276 -6.93 22.21 0.10
N PRO A 277 -5.63 22.06 -0.22
CA PRO A 277 -4.61 22.92 0.35
C PRO A 277 -4.88 24.38 0.00
N SER A 278 -4.58 25.27 0.95
CA SER A 278 -4.62 26.71 0.76
C SER A 278 -3.69 27.14 -0.38
N PHE A 279 -3.86 28.35 -0.90
CA PHE A 279 -2.97 28.86 -1.95
C PHE A 279 -1.48 28.83 -1.55
N PRO A 280 -1.06 29.26 -0.35
CA PRO A 280 0.33 29.13 0.09
C PRO A 280 0.83 27.68 0.14
N GLU A 281 0.01 26.76 0.65
CA GLU A 281 0.37 25.32 0.72
C GLU A 281 0.54 24.71 -0.68
N ARG A 282 -0.30 25.10 -1.66
CA ARG A 282 -0.16 24.67 -3.06
C ARG A 282 1.12 25.19 -3.70
N MET A 283 1.43 26.47 -3.51
CA MET A 283 2.66 27.05 -4.05
C MET A 283 3.90 26.37 -3.48
N LEU A 284 3.89 26.09 -2.18
CA LEU A 284 4.96 25.36 -1.50
C LEU A 284 5.12 23.94 -2.04
N ALA A 285 4.03 23.21 -2.25
CA ALA A 285 4.09 21.86 -2.78
C ALA A 285 4.56 21.81 -4.25
N HIS A 286 4.17 22.78 -5.08
CA HIS A 286 4.72 22.93 -6.44
C HIS A 286 6.22 23.24 -6.41
N TYR A 287 6.66 24.10 -5.48
CA TYR A 287 8.08 24.36 -5.28
C TYR A 287 8.83 23.08 -4.87
N ASP A 288 8.32 22.31 -3.92
CA ASP A 288 8.93 21.05 -3.48
C ASP A 288 9.04 20.04 -4.62
N GLU A 289 7.99 19.89 -5.44
CA GLU A 289 8.00 19.01 -6.61
C GLU A 289 9.05 19.45 -7.63
N PHE A 290 9.02 20.72 -8.02
CA PHE A 290 9.95 21.30 -8.99
C PHE A 290 11.40 21.14 -8.51
N TYR A 291 11.63 21.51 -7.26
CA TYR A 291 12.95 21.51 -6.65
C TYR A 291 13.51 20.09 -6.51
N PHE A 292 12.70 19.13 -6.07
CA PHE A 292 13.06 17.71 -6.04
C PHE A 292 13.45 17.20 -7.43
N LYS A 293 12.60 17.46 -8.43
CA LYS A 293 12.85 17.05 -9.83
C LYS A 293 14.12 17.70 -10.38
N LEU A 294 14.40 18.96 -10.04
CA LEU A 294 15.63 19.65 -10.43
C LEU A 294 16.87 18.95 -9.83
N LEU A 295 16.87 18.67 -8.53
CA LEU A 295 17.98 17.97 -7.86
C LEU A 295 18.19 16.55 -8.39
N LEU A 296 17.09 15.85 -8.68
CA LEU A 296 17.15 14.51 -9.24
C LEU A 296 17.73 14.52 -10.66
N ARG A 297 17.41 15.55 -11.47
CA ARG A 297 18.01 15.79 -12.80
C ARG A 297 19.50 16.12 -12.70
N LEU A 298 19.87 17.09 -11.88
CA LEU A 298 21.22 17.66 -11.80
C LEU A 298 22.24 16.80 -11.04
N GLY A 299 21.82 15.75 -10.35
CA GLY A 299 22.77 14.89 -9.63
C GLY A 299 23.32 15.49 -8.32
N VAL A 300 22.82 16.65 -7.88
CA VAL A 300 23.35 17.39 -6.72
C VAL A 300 23.20 16.60 -5.42
N LYS A 301 24.25 16.62 -4.58
CA LYS A 301 24.34 15.93 -3.28
C LYS A 301 23.86 16.86 -2.16
N GLY A 302 22.78 16.47 -1.49
CA GLY A 302 22.29 17.11 -0.27
C GLY A 302 21.37 18.29 -0.55
N HIS A 303 20.34 18.43 0.28
CA HIS A 303 19.54 19.63 0.34
C HIS A 303 19.07 19.93 1.77
N ARG A 304 18.92 21.22 2.03
CA ARG A 304 18.70 21.87 3.32
C ARG A 304 17.31 21.65 3.95
N PHE A 305 16.43 20.84 3.36
CA PHE A 305 15.06 20.62 3.86
C PHE A 305 14.55 19.18 3.83
N TYR A 306 15.41 18.19 3.55
CA TYR A 306 15.02 16.77 3.66
C TYR A 306 15.77 16.11 4.82
N LYS A 307 15.41 16.50 6.05
CA LYS A 307 15.33 15.52 7.14
C LYS A 307 13.97 14.87 6.98
N LEU A 308 13.95 13.75 6.27
CA LEU A 308 12.92 12.78 6.58
C LEU A 308 13.47 12.06 7.81
N ALA A 309 12.65 12.04 8.85
CA ALA A 309 13.06 11.84 10.23
C ALA A 309 14.07 10.71 10.42
#